data_AF-A0A7J2WDT9-F1
#
_entry.id   AF-A0A7J2WDT9-F1
#
_cell.length_a   1.000
_cell.length_b   1.000
_cell.length_c   1.000
_cell.angle_alpha   90.00
_cell.angle_beta   90.00
_cell.angle_gamma   90.00
#
_symmetry.space_group_name_H-M   'P 1'
#
loop_
_entity.id
_entity.type
_entity.pdbx_description
1 polymer ?
#
loop_
_entity_poly.entity_id
_entity_poly.type
_entity_poly.pdbx_seq_one_letter_code
_entity_poly.pdbx_strand_id
1 'polypeptide(L)'
;MGSRKYVEGVKWLGLGSMLLVIASVLAMIPILSSQPQGNVLRVALISEPRFIDPYWGGWNTGFVSAQIFDSLLQYDVNGNIVPGLAKSYALLPEEGAYVFVLREGVKFHDGKPLTPEDVKFSFEVLIPNYD
;
A
#
# COMPACT_ATOMS: atom_id res chain seq x y z
N MET A 1 29.67 -62.24 -28.58
CA MET A 1 28.21 -62.19 -28.38
C MET A 1 27.96 -61.83 -26.91
N GLY A 2 27.67 -60.58 -26.52
CA GLY A 2 27.35 -60.30 -25.11
C GLY A 2 27.29 -58.84 -24.62
N SER A 3 28.04 -57.89 -25.20
CA SER A 3 28.20 -56.56 -24.57
C SER A 3 27.14 -55.51 -24.97
N ARG A 4 26.41 -55.69 -26.08
CA ARG A 4 25.45 -54.70 -26.58
C ARG A 4 24.15 -54.60 -25.79
N LYS A 5 23.77 -55.63 -25.02
CA LYS A 5 22.49 -55.66 -24.28
C LYS A 5 22.52 -54.90 -22.95
N TYR A 6 23.70 -54.65 -22.38
CA TYR A 6 23.84 -53.99 -21.08
C TYR A 6 23.78 -52.46 -21.15
N VAL A 7 24.19 -51.88 -22.28
CA VAL A 7 24.30 -50.41 -22.42
C VAL A 7 22.91 -49.77 -22.61
N GLU A 8 21.93 -50.50 -23.14
CA GLU A 8 20.57 -49.97 -23.28
C GLU A 8 19.81 -49.95 -21.96
N GLY A 9 19.92 -50.99 -21.12
CA GLY A 9 19.21 -51.06 -19.83
C GLY A 9 19.57 -49.93 -18.86
N VAL A 10 20.83 -49.47 -18.88
CA VAL A 10 21.30 -48.36 -18.04
C VAL A 10 20.80 -47.00 -18.55
N LYS A 11 20.59 -46.85 -19.87
CA LYS A 11 20.03 -45.62 -20.47
C LYS A 11 18.57 -45.43 -20.08
N TRP A 12 17.78 -46.51 -20.04
CA TRP A 12 16.37 -46.46 -19.63
C TRP A 12 16.21 -46.20 -18.11
N LEU A 13 17.15 -46.66 -17.28
CA LEU A 13 17.18 -46.37 -15.84
C LEU A 13 17.51 -44.90 -15.52
N GLY A 14 18.41 -44.27 -16.29
CA GLY A 14 18.74 -42.84 -16.13
C GLY A 14 17.66 -41.88 -16.63
N LEU A 15 16.91 -42.26 -17.67
CA LEU A 15 15.77 -41.49 -18.18
C LEU A 15 14.56 -41.54 -17.22
N GLY A 16 14.31 -42.70 -16.59
CA GLY A 16 13.23 -42.86 -15.62
C GLY A 16 13.43 -42.05 -14.33
N SER A 17 14.66 -41.96 -13.83
CA SER A 17 14.98 -41.17 -12.63
C SER A 17 14.95 -39.67 -12.91
N MET A 18 15.36 -39.21 -14.10
CA MET A 18 15.29 -37.80 -14.49
C MET A 18 13.84 -37.33 -14.69
N LEU A 19 12.96 -38.17 -15.26
CA LEU A 19 11.52 -37.88 -15.38
C LEU A 19 10.81 -37.81 -14.01
N LEU A 20 11.22 -38.66 -13.05
CA LEU A 20 10.69 -38.62 -11.68
C LEU A 20 11.11 -37.36 -10.92
N VAL A 21 12.36 -36.90 -11.10
CA VAL A 21 12.84 -35.65 -10.48
C VAL A 21 12.10 -34.44 -11.06
N ILE A 22 11.90 -34.39 -12.38
CA ILE A 22 11.14 -33.32 -13.04
C ILE A 22 9.67 -33.32 -12.58
N ALA A 23 9.04 -34.49 -12.46
CA ALA A 23 7.68 -34.61 -11.93
C ALA A 23 7.57 -34.13 -10.47
N SER A 24 8.57 -34.42 -9.63
CA SER A 24 8.60 -33.93 -8.23
C SER A 24 8.82 -32.42 -8.10
N VAL A 25 9.60 -31.81 -9.00
CA VAL A 25 9.79 -30.34 -9.02
C VAL A 25 8.54 -29.62 -9.53
N LEU A 26 7.85 -30.18 -10.53
CA LEU A 26 6.58 -29.63 -11.04
C LEU A 26 5.43 -29.75 -10.03
N ALA A 27 5.43 -30.76 -9.17
CA ALA A 27 4.41 -30.95 -8.13
C ALA A 27 4.55 -29.98 -6.93
N MET A 28 5.69 -29.30 -6.77
CA MET A 28 5.91 -28.29 -5.72
C MET A 28 5.51 -26.86 -6.11
N ILE A 29 5.24 -26.61 -7.39
CA ILE A 29 4.86 -25.27 -7.90
C ILE A 29 3.52 -24.75 -7.34
N PRO A 30 2.47 -25.56 -7.09
CA PRO A 30 1.20 -25.03 -6.58
C PRO A 30 1.24 -24.64 -5.10
N ILE A 31 2.28 -25.04 -4.35
CA ILE A 31 2.36 -24.82 -2.89
C ILE A 31 2.75 -23.37 -2.58
N LEU A 32 3.28 -22.62 -3.56
CA LEU A 32 3.77 -21.25 -3.35
C LEU A 32 2.72 -20.15 -3.60
N SER A 33 1.48 -20.49 -4.00
CA SER A 33 0.50 -19.48 -4.43
C SER A 33 -0.84 -19.50 -3.69
N SER A 34 -0.92 -19.99 -2.45
CA SER A 34 -2.07 -19.69 -1.60
C SER A 34 -1.93 -18.28 -1.02
N GLN A 35 -2.05 -17.25 -1.87
CA GLN A 35 -2.36 -15.91 -1.37
C GLN A 35 -3.71 -16.00 -0.64
N PRO A 36 -3.86 -15.47 0.59
CA PRO A 36 -5.13 -15.47 1.28
C PRO A 36 -6.21 -14.90 0.36
N GLN A 37 -7.23 -15.69 0.08
CA GLN A 37 -8.32 -15.30 -0.80
C GLN A 37 -9.22 -14.32 -0.04
N GLY A 38 -8.83 -13.05 -0.02
CA GLY A 38 -9.62 -12.01 0.65
C GLY A 38 -9.03 -10.62 0.47
N ASN A 39 -9.59 -9.85 -0.48
CA ASN A 39 -9.34 -8.40 -0.62
C ASN A 39 -10.05 -7.57 0.48
N VAL A 40 -10.50 -8.21 1.56
CA VAL A 40 -11.30 -7.59 2.63
C VAL A 40 -10.54 -7.74 3.94
N LEU A 41 -10.04 -6.61 4.45
CA LEU A 41 -9.54 -6.51 5.80
C LEU A 41 -10.69 -6.15 6.74
N ARG A 42 -10.86 -6.91 7.83
CA ARG A 42 -11.84 -6.62 8.89
C ARG A 42 -11.08 -6.23 10.15
N VAL A 43 -11.31 -5.00 10.62
CA VAL A 43 -10.70 -4.45 11.84
C VAL A 43 -11.82 -4.09 12.81
N ALA A 44 -11.73 -4.55 14.05
CA ALA A 44 -12.65 -4.16 15.10
C ALA A 44 -12.24 -2.80 15.68
N LEU A 45 -13.21 -1.88 15.78
CA LEU A 45 -13.03 -0.61 16.47
C LEU A 45 -13.46 -0.76 17.93
N ILE A 46 -12.84 0.03 18.81
CA ILE A 46 -13.14 0.02 20.25
C ILE A 46 -14.56 0.55 20.53
N SER A 47 -15.03 1.49 19.71
CA SER A 47 -16.41 1.96 19.70
C SER A 47 -16.80 2.48 18.32
N GLU A 48 -18.09 2.74 18.14
CA GLU A 48 -18.60 3.46 16.97
C GLU A 48 -18.02 4.89 16.92
N PRO A 49 -17.58 5.37 15.74
CA PRO A 49 -17.21 6.77 15.55
C PRO A 49 -18.46 7.66 15.50
N ARG A 50 -18.47 8.75 16.26
CA ARG A 50 -19.62 9.69 16.28
C ARG A 50 -19.75 10.53 15.02
N PHE A 51 -18.63 10.79 14.37
CA PHE A 51 -18.52 11.56 13.13
C PHE A 51 -17.54 10.85 12.20
N ILE A 52 -17.66 11.09 10.90
CA ILE A 52 -16.70 10.64 9.87
C ILE A 52 -15.85 11.81 9.37
N ASP A 53 -16.31 13.04 9.59
CA ASP A 53 -15.54 14.24 9.33
C ASP A 53 -14.28 14.26 10.21
N PRO A 54 -13.07 14.32 9.61
CA PRO A 54 -11.82 14.33 10.36
C PRO A 54 -11.68 15.54 11.28
N TYR A 55 -12.41 16.63 11.04
CA TYR A 55 -12.34 17.84 11.85
C TYR A 55 -13.04 17.70 13.22
N TRP A 56 -14.25 17.13 13.25
CA TRP A 56 -15.06 17.00 14.48
C TRP A 56 -14.82 15.69 15.24
N GLY A 57 -13.93 14.84 14.72
CA GLY A 57 -13.71 13.49 15.16
C GLY A 57 -12.86 13.33 16.42
N GLY A 58 -13.04 12.19 17.09
CA GLY A 58 -12.09 11.70 18.11
C GLY A 58 -11.21 10.57 17.56
N TRP A 59 -10.55 9.83 18.45
CA TRP A 59 -9.63 8.75 18.09
C TRP A 59 -10.23 7.71 17.11
N ASN A 60 -11.44 7.23 17.39
CA ASN A 60 -12.10 6.23 16.53
C ASN A 60 -12.51 6.79 15.16
N THR A 61 -12.86 8.09 15.09
CA THR A 61 -13.08 8.77 13.81
C THR A 61 -11.79 8.79 13.00
N GLY A 62 -10.65 9.11 13.62
CA GLY A 62 -9.35 9.13 12.95
C GLY A 62 -9.01 7.83 12.21
N PHE A 63 -9.29 6.66 12.80
CA PHE A 63 -9.07 5.38 12.13
C PHE A 63 -9.88 5.20 10.85
N VAL A 64 -11.13 5.68 10.84
CA VAL A 64 -12.02 5.56 9.67
C VAL A 64 -11.70 6.65 8.65
N SER A 65 -11.57 7.90 9.09
CA SER A 65 -11.28 9.05 8.23
C SER A 65 -9.92 8.92 7.53
N ALA A 66 -8.91 8.32 8.17
CA ALA A 66 -7.62 8.04 7.54
C ALA A 66 -7.70 7.07 6.34
N GLN A 67 -8.82 6.36 6.15
CA GLN A 67 -9.07 5.53 4.97
C GLN A 67 -9.77 6.29 3.83
N ILE A 68 -10.22 7.52 4.09
CA ILE A 68 -11.05 8.33 3.17
C ILE A 68 -10.32 9.62 2.77
N PHE A 69 -9.56 10.21 3.69
CA PHE A 69 -8.89 11.49 3.51
C PHE A 69 -7.38 11.34 3.60
N ASP A 70 -6.66 12.03 2.71
CA ASP A 70 -5.21 12.13 2.71
C ASP A 70 -4.73 13.47 3.29
N SER A 71 -3.59 13.46 3.95
CA SER A 71 -2.89 14.64 4.48
C SER A 71 -1.73 15.07 3.58
N LEU A 72 -1.25 16.31 3.75
CA LEU A 72 -0.07 16.83 3.02
C LEU A 72 1.18 15.98 3.28
N LEU A 73 1.38 15.55 4.52
CA LEU A 73 2.44 14.66 4.98
C LEU A 73 1.83 13.49 5.76
N GLN A 74 2.50 12.34 5.76
CA GLN A 74 2.04 11.12 6.43
C GLN A 74 3.13 10.55 7.33
N TYR A 75 2.78 9.57 8.14
CA TYR A 75 3.75 8.77 8.90
C TYR A 75 3.96 7.42 8.21
N ASP A 76 5.22 7.00 8.07
CA ASP A 76 5.53 5.62 7.69
C ASP A 76 5.32 4.64 8.85
N VAL A 77 5.52 3.36 8.60
CA VAL A 77 5.38 2.29 9.60
C VAL A 77 6.35 2.42 10.79
N ASN A 78 7.42 3.21 10.63
CA ASN A 78 8.41 3.48 11.66
C ASN A 78 8.12 4.80 12.40
N GLY A 79 7.06 5.52 12.03
CA GLY A 79 6.72 6.83 12.59
C GLY A 79 7.52 8.00 12.01
N ASN A 80 8.23 7.81 10.90
CA ASN A 80 8.90 8.91 10.21
C ASN A 80 7.90 9.72 9.40
N ILE A 81 8.07 11.04 9.37
CA ILE A 81 7.30 11.93 8.50
C ILE A 81 7.74 11.72 7.04
N VAL A 82 6.80 11.43 6.16
CA VAL A 82 7.02 11.17 4.72
C VAL A 82 6.05 11.97 3.85
N PRO A 83 6.36 12.18 2.55
CA PRO A 83 5.47 12.89 1.63
C PRO A 83 4.10 12.22 1.46
N GLY A 84 3.02 12.99 1.65
CA GLY A 84 1.63 12.61 1.37
C GLY A 84 1.14 13.25 0.08
N LEU A 85 0.08 14.07 0.15
CA LEU A 85 -0.40 14.90 -0.98
C LEU A 85 0.64 15.93 -1.45
N ALA A 86 1.51 16.39 -0.55
CA ALA A 86 2.66 17.20 -0.92
C ALA A 86 3.83 16.29 -1.34
N LYS A 87 4.37 16.49 -2.54
CA LYS A 87 5.57 15.77 -3.02
C LYS A 87 6.86 16.26 -2.37
N SER A 88 6.87 17.50 -1.89
CA SER A 88 7.98 18.10 -1.15
C SER A 88 7.48 19.29 -0.33
N TYR A 89 8.28 19.69 0.66
CA TYR A 89 8.05 20.92 1.41
C TYR A 89 9.38 21.62 1.75
N ALA A 90 9.33 22.93 1.95
CA ALA A 90 10.45 23.74 2.39
C ALA A 90 10.02 24.66 3.54
N LEU A 91 10.89 24.81 4.54
CA LEU A 91 10.76 25.84 5.56
C LEU A 91 11.44 27.12 5.06
N LEU A 92 10.74 28.24 5.19
CA LEU A 92 11.22 29.59 4.92
C LEU A 92 11.31 30.32 6.28
N PRO A 93 12.48 30.27 6.95
CA PRO A 93 12.59 30.67 8.36
C PRO A 93 12.36 32.17 8.59
N GLU A 94 12.81 33.01 7.66
CA GLU A 94 12.70 34.47 7.77
C GLU A 94 11.24 34.93 7.68
N GLU A 95 10.42 34.18 6.95
CA GLU A 95 9.00 34.43 6.73
C GLU A 95 8.11 33.66 7.71
N GLY A 96 8.69 32.75 8.51
CA GLY A 96 7.94 31.85 9.38
C GLY A 96 6.97 30.94 8.60
N ALA A 97 7.31 30.59 7.36
CA ALA A 97 6.38 29.96 6.41
C ALA A 97 6.85 28.56 5.97
N TYR A 98 5.89 27.72 5.64
CA TYR A 98 6.13 26.46 4.94
C TYR A 98 5.57 26.53 3.52
N VAL A 99 6.36 26.10 2.55
CA VAL A 99 5.93 25.94 1.16
C VAL A 99 5.76 24.46 0.86
N PHE A 100 4.54 24.04 0.54
CA PHE A 100 4.24 22.68 0.12
C PHE A 100 4.03 22.64 -1.40
N VAL A 101 4.69 21.69 -2.06
CA VAL A 101 4.46 21.44 -3.49
C VAL A 101 3.55 20.23 -3.62
N LEU A 102 2.35 20.42 -4.18
CA LEU A 102 1.37 19.35 -4.33
C LEU A 102 1.77 18.36 -5.44
N ARG A 103 1.30 17.11 -5.30
CA ARG A 103 1.34 16.11 -6.37
C ARG A 103 0.39 16.54 -7.51
N GLU A 104 0.81 16.25 -8.73
CA GLU A 104 0.00 16.50 -9.92
C GLU A 104 -0.96 15.33 -10.18
N GLY A 105 -2.11 15.65 -10.78
CA GLY A 105 -3.09 14.64 -11.20
C GLY A 105 -3.90 13.98 -10.06
N VAL A 106 -3.74 14.45 -8.82
CA VAL A 106 -4.60 14.02 -7.70
C VAL A 106 -6.03 14.46 -7.94
N LYS A 107 -6.98 13.55 -7.69
CA LYS A 107 -8.41 13.79 -7.83
C LYS A 107 -9.15 13.31 -6.61
N PHE A 108 -10.23 14.01 -6.29
CA PHE A 108 -11.23 13.53 -5.35
C PHE A 108 -12.03 12.36 -5.95
N HIS A 109 -12.80 11.67 -5.11
CA HIS A 109 -13.64 10.55 -5.53
C HIS A 109 -14.73 10.94 -6.55
N ASP A 110 -15.11 12.22 -6.64
CA ASP A 110 -16.03 12.75 -7.65
C ASP A 110 -15.33 13.11 -8.98
N GLY A 111 -14.02 12.93 -9.06
CA GLY A 111 -13.20 13.18 -10.24
C GLY A 111 -12.67 14.61 -10.36
N LYS A 112 -13.04 15.54 -9.47
CA LYS A 112 -12.47 16.89 -9.48
C LYS A 112 -10.98 16.86 -9.11
N PRO A 113 -10.13 17.69 -9.74
CA PRO A 113 -8.73 17.78 -9.37
C PRO A 113 -8.58 18.45 -7.99
N LEU A 114 -7.59 18.01 -7.22
CA LEU A 114 -7.14 18.70 -6.02
C LEU A 114 -6.43 20.00 -6.40
N THR A 115 -6.79 21.11 -5.76
CA THR A 115 -6.09 22.39 -5.92
C THR A 115 -5.55 22.93 -4.59
N PRO A 116 -4.63 23.92 -4.62
CA PRO A 116 -4.18 24.60 -3.40
C PRO A 116 -5.31 25.27 -2.61
N GLU A 117 -6.38 25.69 -3.27
CA GLU A 117 -7.55 26.30 -2.63
C GLU A 117 -8.30 25.30 -1.74
N ASP A 118 -8.38 24.02 -2.12
CA ASP A 118 -9.00 22.97 -1.28
C ASP A 118 -8.17 22.72 0.00
N VAL A 119 -6.84 22.76 -0.15
CA VAL A 119 -5.92 22.66 1.00
C VAL A 119 -6.10 23.87 1.92
N LYS A 120 -6.12 25.08 1.37
CA LYS A 120 -6.36 26.31 2.12
C LYS A 120 -7.69 26.27 2.86
N PHE A 121 -8.78 25.89 2.18
CA PHE A 121 -10.11 25.74 2.78
C PHE A 121 -10.07 24.80 4.00
N SER A 122 -9.36 23.68 3.91
CA SER A 122 -9.24 22.72 5.01
C SER A 122 -8.58 23.33 6.26
N PHE A 123 -7.56 24.18 6.08
CA PHE A 123 -6.92 24.90 7.19
C PHE A 123 -7.80 26.03 7.75
N GLU A 124 -8.52 26.75 6.90
CA GLU A 124 -9.43 27.83 7.32
C GLU A 124 -10.61 27.28 8.15
N VAL A 125 -11.12 26.10 7.80
CA VAL A 125 -12.13 25.40 8.61
C VAL A 125 -11.57 25.03 9.99
N LEU A 126 -10.31 24.58 10.07
CA LEU A 126 -9.67 24.20 11.33
C LEU A 126 -9.38 25.40 12.22
N ILE A 127 -8.96 26.52 11.63
CA ILE A 127 -8.49 27.72 12.33
C ILE A 127 -9.42 28.88 11.95
N PRO A 128 -10.61 29.00 12.57
CA PRO A 128 -11.66 29.89 12.08
C PRO A 128 -11.38 31.40 12.19
N ASN A 129 -10.16 31.85 12.53
CA ASN A 129 -9.80 33.28 12.61
C ASN A 129 -8.31 33.52 12.30
N TYR A 130 -7.95 33.58 11.02
CA TYR A 130 -6.72 34.25 10.59
C TYR A 130 -7.10 35.39 9.64
N ASP A 131 -7.48 36.51 10.26
CA ASP A 131 -7.49 37.84 9.63
C ASP A 131 -6.17 38.57 9.98
#